data_AF-A0A1C5EXC3-F1
#
_entry.id   AF-A0A1C5EXC3-F1
#
_cell.length_a   1.000
_cell.length_b   1.000
_cell.length_c   1.000
_cell.angle_alpha   90.00
_cell.angle_beta   90.00
_cell.angle_gamma   90.00
#
_symmetry.space_group_name_H-M   'P 1'
#
loop_
_entity.id
_entity.type
_entity.pdbx_description
1 polymer ?
#
loop_
_entity_poly.entity_id
_entity_poly.type
_entity_poly.pdbx_seq_one_letter_code
_entity_poly.pdbx_strand_id
1 'polypeptide(L)'
;MYVISNIGAFGDRMVKIGMTRRLEPLERIYELSGAAVPFRFDVHALIFSKDAVGLETELHRQFASQRVNQVNSRKEFFYATPAEVRDALQRFAGQHLIEFTEEPQALEWRAGRHRGEAGAPAAGAGGVTARTA
;
A
#
# COMPACT_ATOMS: atom_id res chain seq x y z
N MET A 1 -3.12 5.12 -14.92
CA MET A 1 -2.38 4.09 -14.13
C MET A 1 -2.36 4.53 -12.68
N TYR A 2 -2.30 3.61 -11.73
CA TYR A 2 -2.14 3.90 -10.31
C TYR A 2 -1.03 3.05 -9.69
N VAL A 3 -0.43 3.58 -8.63
CA VAL A 3 0.49 2.87 -7.73
C VAL A 3 -0.09 2.96 -6.33
N ILE A 4 -0.33 1.82 -5.70
CA ILE A 4 -0.95 1.74 -4.38
C ILE A 4 -0.23 0.74 -3.48
N SER A 5 -0.27 0.96 -2.16
CA SER A 5 0.25 0.01 -1.17
C SER A 5 -0.71 -0.14 0.01
N ASN A 6 -0.51 -1.19 0.81
CA ASN A 6 -1.24 -1.37 2.05
C ASN A 6 -0.30 -2.00 3.07
N ILE A 7 0.37 -1.15 3.85
CA ILE A 7 1.37 -1.61 4.81
C ILE A 7 0.77 -2.45 5.93
N GLY A 8 -0.50 -2.23 6.27
CA GLY A 8 -1.18 -3.01 7.29
C GLY A 8 -1.52 -4.43 6.87
N ALA A 9 -1.69 -4.67 5.57
CA ALA A 9 -1.97 -6.00 5.00
C ALA A 9 -0.70 -6.72 4.55
N PHE A 10 0.28 -5.98 4.03
CA PHE A 10 1.36 -6.55 3.22
C PHE A 10 2.77 -6.15 3.66
N GLY A 11 2.92 -5.25 4.64
CA GLY A 11 4.21 -4.66 4.99
C GLY A 11 4.64 -3.53 4.03
N ASP A 12 5.84 -3.01 4.25
CA ASP A 12 6.40 -1.83 3.57
C ASP A 12 6.94 -2.10 2.16
N ARG A 13 7.24 -3.36 1.82
CA ARG A 13 7.82 -3.75 0.54
C ARG A 13 6.85 -4.49 -0.38
N MET A 14 5.63 -3.96 -0.51
CA MET A 14 4.62 -4.49 -1.41
C MET A 14 3.81 -3.37 -2.05
N VAL A 15 3.81 -3.35 -3.38
CA VAL A 15 3.01 -2.40 -4.18
C VAL A 15 2.14 -3.13 -5.19
N LYS A 16 1.02 -2.50 -5.52
CA LYS A 16 0.23 -2.83 -6.70
C LYS A 16 0.36 -1.72 -7.73
N ILE A 17 0.75 -2.10 -8.94
CA ILE A 17 0.82 -1.21 -10.10
C ILE A 17 -0.27 -1.66 -11.06
N GLY A 18 -1.24 -0.80 -11.36
CA GLY A 18 -2.38 -1.20 -12.15
C GLY A 18 -3.06 -0.10 -12.94
N MET A 19 -4.05 -0.55 -13.71
CA MET A 19 -4.74 0.25 -14.71
C MET A 19 -6.21 0.41 -14.35
N THR A 20 -6.79 1.54 -14.73
CA THR A 20 -8.23 1.68 -14.82
C THR A 20 -8.56 2.65 -15.96
N ARG A 21 -9.64 2.35 -16.67
CA ARG A 21 -10.25 3.22 -17.68
C ARG A 21 -11.44 4.01 -17.14
N ARG A 22 -11.73 3.87 -15.84
CA ARG A 22 -12.80 4.64 -15.20
C ARG A 22 -12.44 6.12 -15.18
N LEU A 23 -13.48 6.95 -15.30
CA LEU A 23 -13.36 8.40 -15.15
C LEU A 23 -12.86 8.76 -13.75
N GLU A 24 -13.41 8.09 -12.73
CA GLU A 24 -13.02 8.23 -11.33
C GLU A 24 -12.11 7.06 -10.88
N PRO A 25 -10.78 7.20 -10.98
CA PRO A 25 -9.86 6.11 -10.62
C PRO A 25 -9.84 5.83 -9.11
N LEU A 26 -10.10 6.82 -8.26
CA LEU A 26 -10.12 6.67 -6.80
C LEU A 26 -11.26 5.74 -6.35
N GLU A 27 -12.45 5.84 -6.94
CA GLU A 27 -13.56 4.92 -6.65
C GLU A 27 -13.16 3.46 -6.91
N ARG A 28 -12.43 3.21 -8.01
CA ARG A 28 -11.93 1.86 -8.29
C ARG A 28 -10.97 1.35 -7.21
N ILE A 29 -10.11 2.22 -6.70
CA ILE A 29 -9.16 1.86 -5.63
C ILE A 29 -9.91 1.60 -4.31
N TYR A 30 -10.97 2.36 -4.02
CA TYR A 30 -11.83 2.12 -2.86
C TYR A 30 -12.56 0.77 -2.94
N GLU A 31 -13.13 0.43 -4.10
CA GLU A 31 -13.75 -0.88 -4.32
C GLU A 31 -12.74 -2.02 -4.13
N LEU A 32 -11.53 -1.88 -4.70
CA LEU A 32 -10.47 -2.86 -4.56
C LEU A 32 -10.06 -3.04 -3.10
N SER A 33 -10.02 -1.95 -2.34
CA SER A 33 -9.70 -1.99 -0.91
C SER A 33 -10.72 -2.83 -0.15
N GLY A 34 -12.02 -2.49 -0.27
CA GLY A 34 -13.08 -3.15 0.50
C GLY A 34 -13.28 -4.63 0.19
N ALA A 35 -12.86 -5.09 -1.00
CA ALA A 35 -13.03 -6.48 -1.40
C ALA A 35 -11.84 -7.40 -1.08
N ALA A 36 -10.64 -6.85 -0.85
CA ALA A 36 -9.41 -7.64 -0.90
C ALA A 36 -8.50 -7.52 0.32
N VAL A 37 -8.64 -6.49 1.14
CA VAL A 37 -7.67 -6.16 2.20
C VAL A 37 -8.35 -5.57 3.45
N PRO A 38 -7.74 -5.71 4.64
CA PRO A 38 -8.30 -5.23 5.90
C PRO A 38 -8.30 -3.70 6.08
N PHE A 39 -7.51 -2.97 5.30
CA PHE A 39 -7.40 -1.50 5.37
C PHE A 39 -7.51 -0.90 3.97
N ARG A 40 -7.82 0.38 3.87
CA ARG A 40 -7.74 1.07 2.57
C ARG A 40 -6.32 1.08 2.01
N PHE A 41 -6.22 0.99 0.69
CA PHE A 41 -4.96 1.23 0.00
C PHE A 41 -4.55 2.71 0.13
N ASP A 42 -3.28 2.95 0.45
CA ASP A 42 -2.63 4.23 0.26
C ASP A 42 -2.32 4.43 -1.22
N VAL A 43 -2.59 5.63 -1.74
CA VAL A 43 -2.34 5.99 -3.13
C VAL A 43 -1.04 6.76 -3.23
N HIS A 44 -0.06 6.19 -3.93
CA HIS A 44 1.24 6.82 -4.15
C HIS A 44 1.27 7.65 -5.43
N ALA A 45 0.56 7.20 -6.46
CA ALA A 45 0.48 7.93 -7.72
C ALA A 45 -0.82 7.65 -8.46
N LEU A 46 -1.33 8.68 -9.12
CA LEU A 46 -2.31 8.59 -10.19
C LEU A 46 -1.71 9.24 -11.43
N ILE A 47 -1.49 8.45 -12.47
CA ILE A 47 -0.85 8.91 -13.70
C ILE A 47 -1.86 8.90 -14.83
N PHE A 48 -2.15 10.10 -15.34
CA PHE A 48 -2.96 10.36 -16.51
C PHE A 48 -2.03 10.65 -17.69
N SER A 49 -1.87 9.66 -18.57
CA SER A 49 -1.03 9.78 -19.76
C SER A 49 -1.75 9.20 -20.96
N LYS A 50 -1.52 9.78 -22.15
CA LYS A 50 -1.96 9.21 -23.43
C LYS A 50 -1.33 7.83 -23.67
N ASP A 51 -0.14 7.61 -23.13
CA ASP A 51 0.57 6.33 -23.17
C ASP A 51 0.67 5.69 -21.78
N ALA A 52 -0.42 5.72 -21.01
CA ALA A 52 -0.46 5.04 -19.71
C ALA A 52 -0.20 3.54 -19.84
N VAL A 53 -0.63 2.91 -20.96
CA VAL A 53 -0.44 1.48 -21.23
C VAL A 53 1.02 1.13 -21.46
N GLY A 54 1.74 1.90 -22.29
CA GLY A 54 3.18 1.70 -22.50
C GLY A 54 3.96 1.86 -21.20
N LEU A 55 3.66 2.91 -20.43
CA LEU A 55 4.32 3.15 -19.14
C LEU A 55 4.12 1.98 -18.15
N GLU A 56 2.91 1.45 -18.04
CA GLU A 56 2.65 0.31 -17.16
C GLU A 56 3.34 -0.96 -17.65
N THR A 57 3.29 -1.23 -18.95
CA THR A 57 3.96 -2.39 -19.53
C THR A 57 5.45 -2.36 -19.21
N GLU A 58 6.07 -1.19 -19.31
CA GLU A 58 7.48 -1.00 -18.98
C GLU A 58 7.77 -1.22 -17.49
N LEU A 59 6.95 -0.65 -16.59
CA LEU A 59 7.09 -0.90 -15.15
C LEU A 59 6.92 -2.39 -14.82
N HIS A 60 5.91 -3.03 -15.39
CA HIS A 60 5.66 -4.47 -15.20
C HIS A 60 6.81 -5.34 -15.70
N ARG A 61 7.49 -4.91 -16.76
CA ARG A 61 8.71 -5.55 -17.26
C ARG A 61 9.88 -5.31 -16.30
N GLN A 62 10.08 -4.07 -15.85
CA GLN A 62 11.16 -3.73 -14.92
C GLN A 62 11.06 -4.52 -13.61
N PHE A 63 9.85 -4.68 -13.09
CA PHE A 63 9.57 -5.38 -11.83
C PHE A 63 9.19 -6.86 -12.02
N ALA A 64 9.38 -7.44 -13.21
CA ALA A 64 8.91 -8.80 -13.52
C ALA A 64 9.47 -9.87 -12.58
N SER A 65 10.77 -9.78 -12.24
CA SER A 65 11.42 -10.71 -11.30
C SER A 65 10.92 -10.57 -9.86
N GLN A 66 10.27 -9.46 -9.54
CA GLN A 66 9.74 -9.13 -8.22
C GLN A 66 8.23 -9.37 -8.12
N ARG A 67 7.60 -9.95 -9.15
CA ARG A 67 6.18 -10.33 -9.11
C ARG A 67 5.90 -11.29 -7.97
N VAL A 68 4.87 -10.99 -7.21
CA VAL A 68 4.39 -11.84 -6.11
C VAL A 68 3.72 -13.09 -6.67
N ASN A 69 2.88 -12.93 -7.69
CA ASN A 69 2.23 -14.05 -8.36
C ASN A 69 2.89 -14.35 -9.71
N GLN A 70 3.73 -15.38 -9.72
CA GLN A 70 4.45 -15.82 -10.92
C GLN A 70 3.59 -16.65 -11.89
N VAL A 71 2.44 -17.17 -11.42
CA VAL A 71 1.54 -18.01 -12.24
C VAL A 71 0.49 -17.16 -12.96
N ASN A 72 -0.07 -16.14 -12.29
CA ASN A 72 -1.11 -15.28 -12.81
C ASN A 72 -0.63 -13.82 -12.84
N SER A 73 -0.11 -13.40 -14.00
CA SER A 73 0.42 -12.06 -14.23
C SER A 73 -0.64 -10.94 -14.11
N ARG A 74 -1.94 -11.27 -14.17
CA ARG A 74 -3.04 -10.32 -13.91
C ARG A 74 -3.15 -9.93 -12.43
N LYS A 75 -2.45 -10.62 -11.54
CA LYS A 75 -2.31 -10.23 -10.13
C LYS A 75 -1.04 -9.38 -10.00
N GLU A 76 -1.21 -8.08 -10.24
CA GLU A 76 -0.14 -7.10 -10.45
C GLU A 76 0.47 -6.58 -9.14
N PHE A 77 0.84 -7.49 -8.24
CA PHE A 77 1.56 -7.18 -7.00
C PHE A 77 3.04 -7.48 -7.16
N PHE A 78 3.87 -6.60 -6.59
CA PHE A 78 5.32 -6.66 -6.72
C PHE A 78 5.98 -6.43 -5.35
N TYR A 79 7.05 -7.18 -5.08
CA TYR A 79 7.94 -7.00 -3.95
C TYR A 79 8.86 -5.79 -4.17
N ALA A 80 8.27 -4.60 -4.08
CA ALA A 80 8.94 -3.32 -4.25
C ALA A 80 8.33 -2.28 -3.30
N THR A 81 9.05 -1.19 -3.10
CA THR A 81 8.64 -0.01 -2.34
C THR A 81 8.08 1.07 -3.27
N PRO A 82 7.25 2.00 -2.75
CA PRO A 82 6.82 3.18 -3.51
C PRO A 82 8.00 3.98 -4.07
N ALA A 83 9.08 4.12 -3.30
CA ALA A 83 10.31 4.82 -3.71
C ALA A 83 10.94 4.20 -4.97
N GLU A 84 11.08 2.88 -5.00
CA GLU A 84 11.64 2.17 -6.17
C GLU A 84 10.75 2.35 -7.42
N VAL A 85 9.43 2.37 -7.24
CA VAL A 85 8.48 2.64 -8.35
C VAL A 85 8.58 4.08 -8.82
N ARG A 86 8.72 5.05 -7.91
CA ARG A 86 8.95 6.46 -8.28
C ARG A 86 10.22 6.61 -9.10
N ASP A 87 11.32 6.01 -8.67
CA ASP A 87 12.60 6.12 -9.37
C ASP A 87 12.50 5.48 -10.77
N ALA A 88 11.72 4.40 -10.91
CA ALA A 88 11.38 3.82 -12.21
C ALA A 88 10.56 4.77 -13.08
N LEU A 89 9.51 5.36 -12.50
CA LEU A 89 8.65 6.33 -13.16
C LEU A 89 9.42 7.55 -13.65
N GLN A 90 10.35 8.08 -12.87
CA GLN A 90 11.17 9.23 -13.27
C GLN A 90 12.01 8.96 -14.53
N ARG A 91 12.50 7.72 -14.69
CA ARG A 91 13.25 7.31 -15.89
C ARG A 91 12.39 7.24 -17.15
N PHE A 92 11.12 6.83 -17.01
CA PHE A 92 10.24 6.59 -18.17
C PHE A 92 9.28 7.75 -18.48
N ALA A 93 8.78 8.43 -17.46
CA ALA A 93 7.83 9.54 -17.59
C ALA A 93 8.52 10.92 -17.73
N GLY A 94 9.84 10.98 -17.45
CA GLY A 94 10.61 12.22 -17.47
C GLY A 94 9.99 13.29 -16.55
N GLN A 95 9.76 14.49 -17.09
CA GLN A 95 9.23 15.65 -16.35
C GLN A 95 7.70 15.61 -16.10
N HIS A 96 6.99 14.58 -16.57
CA HIS A 96 5.52 14.51 -16.50
C HIS A 96 5.00 13.80 -15.24
N LEU A 97 5.87 13.46 -14.29
CA LEU A 97 5.44 12.99 -12.97
C LEU A 97 4.95 14.19 -12.18
N ILE A 98 3.63 14.42 -12.21
CA ILE A 98 3.02 15.63 -11.63
C ILE A 98 3.08 15.57 -10.10
N GLU A 99 2.67 14.46 -9.49
CA GLU A 99 2.66 14.27 -8.04
C GLU A 99 2.90 12.79 -7.68
N PHE A 100 3.79 12.54 -6.72
CA PHE A 100 4.03 11.21 -6.13
C PHE A 100 4.14 11.33 -4.61
N THR A 101 3.29 10.64 -3.88
CA THR A 101 3.35 10.54 -2.42
C THR A 101 4.10 9.26 -2.06
N GLU A 102 5.34 9.38 -1.61
CA GLU A 102 6.15 8.21 -1.25
C GLU A 102 5.67 7.55 0.03
N GLU A 103 5.49 8.35 1.08
CA GLU A 103 5.17 7.84 2.41
C GLU A 103 3.68 7.46 2.51
N PRO A 104 3.34 6.18 2.76
CA PRO A 104 1.95 5.78 2.97
C PRO A 104 1.40 6.40 4.26
N GLN A 105 0.17 6.92 4.22
CA GLN A 105 -0.48 7.50 5.39
C GLN A 105 -1.04 6.44 6.33
N ALA A 106 -1.49 5.29 5.82
CA ALA A 106 -1.88 4.11 6.58
C ALA A 106 -2.77 4.43 7.80
N LEU A 107 -3.70 5.38 7.66
CA LEU A 107 -4.39 6.02 8.77
C LEU A 107 -5.12 5.00 9.67
N GLU A 108 -5.88 4.09 9.05
CA GLU A 108 -6.65 3.06 9.74
C GLU A 108 -5.75 2.09 10.51
N TRP A 109 -4.64 1.66 9.89
CA TRP A 109 -3.68 0.74 10.50
C TRP A 109 -2.94 1.37 11.68
N ARG A 110 -2.46 2.61 11.53
CA ARG A 110 -1.78 3.36 12.60
C ARG A 110 -2.72 3.62 13.77
N ALA A 111 -3.98 3.99 13.51
CA ALA A 111 -4.99 4.18 14.54
C ALA A 111 -5.29 2.88 15.33
N GLY A 112 -5.34 1.74 14.64
CA GLY A 112 -5.53 0.43 15.28
C GLY A 112 -4.40 0.04 16.23
N ARG A 113 -3.14 0.38 15.90
CA ARG A 113 -1.97 0.11 16.74
C ARG A 113 -2.05 0.82 18.10
N HIS A 114 -2.42 2.09 18.11
CA HIS A 114 -2.58 2.86 19.35
C HIS A 114 -3.70 2.33 20.25
N ARG A 115 -4.71 1.65 19.69
CA ARG A 115 -5.81 1.08 20.47
C ARG A 115 -5.45 -0.23 21.16
N GLY A 116 -4.48 -0.98 20.63
CA GLY A 116 -3.97 -2.21 21.25
C GLY A 116 -3.06 -1.94 22.45
N GLU A 117 -2.28 -0.85 22.42
CA GLU A 117 -1.36 -0.48 23.49
C GLU A 117 -2.06 0.15 24.70
N ALA A 118 -3.14 0.91 24.48
CA ALA A 118 -3.96 1.47 25.57
C ALA A 118 -4.83 0.43 26.30
N GLY A 119 -4.89 -0.80 25.80
CA GLY A 119 -5.79 -1.87 26.28
C GLY A 119 -5.10 -3.02 27.01
N ALA A 120 -3.77 -3.02 27.17
CA ALA A 120 -3.08 -4.02 27.98
C ALA A 120 -3.25 -3.67 29.47
N PRO A 121 -4.03 -4.42 30.27
CA PRO A 121 -4.03 -4.21 31.71
C PRO A 121 -2.62 -4.46 32.23
N ALA A 122 -2.06 -3.49 32.96
CA ALA A 122 -0.81 -3.66 33.67
C ALA A 122 -0.91 -4.89 34.57
N ALA A 123 -0.20 -5.95 34.20
CA ALA A 123 -0.17 -7.18 34.96
C ALA A 123 0.54 -6.93 36.29
N GLY A 124 -0.24 -6.91 37.37
CA GLY A 124 0.15 -7.41 38.69
C GLY A 124 1.04 -6.51 39.55
N ALA A 125 0.41 -5.78 40.47
CA ALA A 125 0.99 -5.55 41.80
C ALA A 125 0.02 -6.15 42.83
N GLY A 126 0.32 -7.38 43.25
CA GLY A 126 -0.42 -8.07 44.30
C GLY A 126 -0.22 -7.37 45.64
N GLY A 127 -1.32 -6.95 46.27
CA GLY A 127 -1.37 -6.52 47.66
C GLY A 127 -2.16 -7.53 48.47
N VAL A 128 -1.47 -8.52 49.05
CA VAL A 128 -2.01 -9.38 50.10
C VAL A 128 -2.07 -8.53 51.37
N THR A 129 -3.27 -8.13 51.80
CA THR A 129 -3.48 -7.63 53.17
C THR A 129 -3.80 -8.81 54.07
N ALA A 130 -2.78 -9.21 54.85
CA ALA A 130 -2.92 -10.19 55.92
C ALA A 130 -3.76 -9.61 57.06
N ARG A 131 -4.67 -10.46 57.55
CA ARG A 131 -5.47 -10.26 58.76
C ARG A 131 -4.59 -10.37 60.01
N THR A 132 -4.86 -9.52 60.99
CA THR A 132 -4.55 -9.72 62.42
C THR A 132 -5.68 -8.99 63.16
N ALA A 133 -6.63 -9.73 63.76
CA ALA A 133 -6.61 -10.26 65.14
C ALA A 133 -6.85 -9.15 66.16
#